data_AF-A0A7J9R227-F1
#
_entry.id   AF-A0A7J9R227-F1
#
_cell.length_a   1.000
_cell.length_b   1.000
_cell.length_c   1.000
_cell.angle_alpha   90.00
_cell.angle_beta   90.00
_cell.angle_gamma   90.00
#
_symmetry.space_group_name_H-M   'P 1'
#
loop_
_entity.id
_entity.type
_entity.pdbx_description
1 polymer ?
#
loop_
_entity_poly.entity_id
_entity_poly.type
_entity_poly.pdbx_seq_one_letter_code
_entity_poly.pdbx_strand_id
1 'polypeptide(L)'
;MNSTGNQNPQFELRRNLPSLNYLLIISLGLIFVAIISSTFVYAESTTVNVEGDNYDIEYTGNGVSVTGVEADLDFISLIFSVDVTNSPGTLEVTFERAFFDSVYQGSDDSFIILADGDEPSYSEIETSATSRTLSMTLPSGTDEVEIIGSVFGSGPQEPAEEPVKEEPAEEPVKEEPAEEPVKEEPIEEPVKDKPVKEDEKQPTEKPRTECGPGTVLKGGVCVLDQRCGPGTVLKDDVCVLDSTPKKSAAPQALGKELVYGFVAAFVVAGIIGIILALMGKASKSKD
;
A
#
# COMPACT_ATOMS: atom_id res chain seq x y z
N MET A 1 62.08 65.08 46.05
CA MET A 1 61.10 64.01 45.81
C MET A 1 60.50 64.24 44.44
N ASN A 2 60.76 63.38 43.47
CA ASN A 2 59.74 62.99 42.50
C ASN A 2 60.13 61.71 41.76
N SER A 3 59.14 60.84 41.75
CA SER A 3 59.12 59.46 41.31
C SER A 3 59.06 59.37 39.79
N THR A 4 59.97 58.61 39.18
CA THR A 4 59.85 58.14 37.80
C THR A 4 59.21 56.75 37.82
N GLY A 5 57.89 56.71 37.59
CA GLY A 5 57.12 55.50 37.37
C GLY A 5 56.93 55.24 35.88
N ASN A 6 57.47 54.10 35.44
CA ASN A 6 57.46 53.52 34.10
C ASN A 6 56.03 53.29 33.54
N GLN A 7 55.82 53.49 32.24
CA GLN A 7 54.59 53.17 31.51
C GLN A 7 54.76 51.93 30.61
N ASN A 8 53.61 51.27 30.41
CA ASN A 8 53.19 50.50 29.23
C ASN A 8 53.49 48.97 29.19
N PRO A 9 52.67 48.19 28.46
CA PRO A 9 51.20 48.09 28.48
C PRO A 9 50.71 46.63 28.65
N GLN A 10 49.53 46.44 29.24
CA GLN A 10 48.80 45.17 29.18
C GLN A 10 48.04 45.05 27.85
N PHE A 11 48.21 43.92 27.19
CA PHE A 11 47.54 43.54 25.94
C PHE A 11 46.09 43.14 26.25
N GLU A 12 45.16 44.07 26.05
CA GLU A 12 43.72 43.81 26.18
C GLU A 12 43.21 43.00 24.97
N LEU A 13 43.14 41.68 25.13
CA LEU A 13 42.46 40.79 24.19
C LEU A 13 40.94 41.02 24.32
N ARG A 14 40.39 42.00 23.58
CA ARG A 14 38.94 42.20 23.47
C ARG A 14 38.28 40.98 22.80
N ARG A 15 37.85 40.03 23.62
CA ARG A 15 36.89 39.00 23.19
C ARG A 15 35.54 39.70 22.99
N ASN A 16 35.16 39.91 21.73
CA ASN A 16 33.81 40.28 21.37
C ASN A 16 32.89 39.08 21.64
N LEU A 17 32.42 38.93 22.88
CA LEU A 17 31.36 37.98 23.18
C LEU A 17 30.06 38.50 22.55
N PRO A 18 29.35 37.70 21.75
CA PRO A 18 28.03 38.07 21.26
C PRO A 18 27.10 38.29 22.44
N SER A 19 26.22 39.29 22.34
CA SER A 19 25.29 39.58 23.43
C SER A 19 24.32 38.42 23.65
N LEU A 20 23.86 38.24 24.89
CA LEU A 20 22.96 37.16 25.31
C LEU A 20 21.72 37.02 24.42
N ASN A 21 21.20 38.13 23.86
CA ASN A 21 20.09 38.10 22.92
C ASN A 21 20.42 37.41 21.59
N TYR A 22 21.64 37.57 21.08
CA TYR A 22 22.07 36.89 19.85
C TYR A 22 22.26 35.39 20.08
N LEU A 23 22.77 34.98 21.24
CA LEU A 23 22.89 33.57 21.59
C LEU A 23 21.52 32.88 21.65
N LEU A 24 20.50 33.57 22.18
CA LEU A 24 19.13 33.06 22.25
C LEU A 24 18.49 32.90 20.86
N ILE A 25 18.72 33.86 19.96
CA ILE A 25 18.23 33.78 18.57
C ILE A 25 18.91 32.65 17.80
N ILE A 26 20.23 32.49 17.98
CA ILE A 26 20.99 31.39 17.36
C ILE A 26 20.52 30.04 17.92
N SER A 27 20.26 29.93 19.23
CA SER A 27 19.77 28.68 19.82
C SER A 27 18.35 28.34 19.35
N LEU A 28 17.45 29.32 19.24
CA LEU A 28 16.11 29.11 18.69
C LEU A 28 16.17 28.70 17.21
N GLY A 29 17.05 29.34 16.43
CA GLY A 29 17.25 29.01 15.02
C GLY A 29 17.79 27.58 14.82
N LEU A 30 18.73 27.15 15.66
CA LEU A 30 19.27 25.78 15.60
C LEU A 30 18.25 24.72 16.03
N ILE A 31 17.43 25.01 17.04
CA ILE A 31 16.31 24.14 17.43
C ILE A 31 15.28 24.06 16.29
N PHE A 32 14.95 25.19 15.66
CA PHE A 32 14.01 25.23 14.54
C PHE A 32 14.54 24.46 13.32
N VAL A 33 15.84 24.60 13.00
CA VAL A 33 16.50 23.82 11.92
C VAL A 33 16.56 22.34 12.27
N ALA A 34 16.85 21.96 13.52
CA ALA A 34 16.81 20.57 13.96
C ALA A 34 15.38 19.98 13.89
N ILE A 35 14.34 20.78 14.17
CA ILE A 35 12.94 20.35 14.02
C ILE A 35 12.58 20.19 12.55
N ILE A 36 13.01 21.08 11.64
CA ILE A 36 12.78 20.92 10.18
C ILE A 36 13.63 19.78 9.59
N SER A 37 14.64 19.31 10.31
CA SER A 37 15.49 18.17 9.90
C SER A 37 14.87 16.82 10.24
N SER A 38 13.67 16.78 10.83
CA SER A 38 12.94 15.53 11.05
C SER A 38 12.57 14.92 9.69
N THR A 39 13.39 13.96 9.27
CA THR A 39 13.01 12.78 8.49
C THR A 39 12.19 13.09 7.23
N PHE A 40 12.88 13.45 6.15
CA PHE A 40 12.41 13.01 4.84
C PHE A 40 12.47 11.48 4.85
N VAL A 41 11.37 10.83 5.22
CA VAL A 41 11.18 9.41 4.97
C VAL A 41 11.04 9.30 3.45
N TYR A 42 12.05 8.72 2.81
CA TYR A 42 11.96 8.40 1.39
C TYR A 42 11.09 7.15 1.32
N ALA A 43 9.79 7.34 1.09
CA ALA A 43 8.92 6.22 0.76
C ALA A 43 9.40 5.64 -0.57
N GLU A 44 9.58 4.32 -0.60
CA GLU A 44 9.78 3.57 -1.84
C GLU A 44 8.41 3.32 -2.48
N SER A 45 8.38 3.02 -3.77
CA SER A 45 7.14 2.67 -4.45
C SER A 45 7.26 1.31 -5.13
N THR A 46 6.15 0.59 -5.12
CA THR A 46 5.95 -0.63 -5.92
C THR A 46 4.73 -0.45 -6.80
N THR A 47 4.68 -1.14 -7.95
CA THR A 47 3.57 -1.02 -8.90
C THR A 47 2.77 -2.30 -8.91
N VAL A 48 1.45 -2.18 -8.73
CA VAL A 48 0.49 -3.29 -8.89
C VAL A 48 -0.26 -3.12 -10.19
N ASN A 49 -0.53 -4.24 -10.89
CA ASN A 49 -1.38 -4.26 -12.06
C ASN A 49 -2.77 -4.79 -11.69
N VAL A 50 -3.81 -4.01 -12.00
CA VAL A 50 -5.22 -4.41 -11.84
C VAL A 50 -5.90 -4.26 -13.18
N GLU A 51 -6.37 -5.37 -13.76
CA GLU A 51 -7.07 -5.43 -15.05
C GLU A 51 -6.36 -4.72 -16.23
N GLY A 52 -5.03 -4.58 -16.17
CA GLY A 52 -4.22 -3.90 -17.18
C GLY A 52 -3.83 -2.47 -16.84
N ASP A 53 -4.44 -1.85 -15.83
CA ASP A 53 -4.04 -0.55 -15.28
C ASP A 53 -2.97 -0.73 -14.19
N ASN A 54 -2.06 0.25 -14.10
CA ASN A 54 -0.96 0.23 -13.14
C ASN A 54 -1.17 1.28 -12.06
N TYR A 55 -1.01 0.88 -10.81
CA TYR A 55 -1.14 1.76 -9.64
C TYR A 55 0.15 1.69 -8.84
N ASP A 56 0.69 2.85 -8.49
CA ASP A 56 1.86 2.93 -7.63
C ASP A 56 1.41 2.98 -6.18
N ILE A 57 2.02 2.14 -5.35
CA ILE A 57 1.79 2.05 -3.92
C ILE A 57 3.06 2.51 -3.21
N GLU A 58 2.94 3.56 -2.40
CA GLU A 58 4.02 4.06 -1.58
C GLU A 58 4.16 3.22 -0.31
N TYR A 59 5.40 2.89 0.06
CA TYR A 59 5.71 2.15 1.28
C TYR A 59 7.02 2.60 1.91
N THR A 60 7.18 2.31 3.20
CA THR A 60 8.45 2.46 3.93
C THR A 60 8.75 1.16 4.66
N GLY A 61 9.88 0.53 4.32
CA GLY A 61 10.36 -0.68 4.97
C GLY A 61 11.52 -0.39 5.91
N ASN A 62 11.37 -0.69 7.20
CA ASN A 62 12.48 -0.73 8.16
C ASN A 62 12.81 -2.18 8.48
N GLY A 63 13.90 -2.70 7.90
CA GLY A 63 14.23 -4.12 7.99
C GLY A 63 13.34 -5.03 7.14
N VAL A 64 12.53 -4.43 6.26
CA VAL A 64 11.65 -5.08 5.29
C VAL A 64 11.96 -4.53 3.92
N SER A 65 12.10 -5.38 2.91
CA SER A 65 12.10 -4.97 1.50
C SER A 65 10.93 -5.60 0.77
N VAL A 66 10.18 -4.81 0.01
CA VAL A 66 9.12 -5.31 -0.87
C VAL A 66 9.75 -5.66 -2.23
N THR A 67 9.46 -6.85 -2.73
CA THR A 67 10.00 -7.35 -4.02
C THR A 67 8.95 -7.40 -5.11
N GLY A 68 7.67 -7.38 -4.75
CA GLY A 68 6.55 -7.35 -5.68
C GLY A 68 5.22 -7.17 -4.94
N VAL A 69 4.19 -6.86 -5.72
CA VAL A 69 2.81 -6.80 -5.26
C VAL A 69 1.89 -7.34 -6.35
N GLU A 70 0.92 -8.16 -5.96
CA GLU A 70 -0.11 -8.71 -6.83
C GLU A 70 -1.48 -8.39 -6.24
N ALA A 71 -2.49 -8.19 -7.11
CA ALA A 71 -3.87 -7.99 -6.69
C ALA A 71 -4.65 -9.29 -6.87
N ASP A 72 -5.38 -9.68 -5.83
CA ASP A 72 -6.38 -10.74 -5.88
C ASP A 72 -7.78 -10.11 -5.89
N LEU A 73 -8.39 -10.08 -7.07
CA LEU A 73 -9.69 -9.47 -7.28
C LEU A 73 -10.85 -10.33 -6.77
N ASP A 74 -10.63 -11.64 -6.58
CA ASP A 74 -11.66 -12.54 -6.05
C ASP A 74 -11.81 -12.34 -4.53
N PHE A 75 -10.72 -11.98 -3.84
CA PHE A 75 -10.71 -11.72 -2.39
C PHE A 75 -10.63 -10.23 -2.02
N ILE A 76 -10.48 -9.34 -3.00
CA ILE A 76 -10.28 -7.90 -2.79
C ILE A 76 -9.07 -7.66 -1.87
N SER A 77 -7.92 -8.23 -2.24
CA SER A 77 -6.70 -8.16 -1.46
C SER A 77 -5.46 -7.83 -2.29
N LEU A 78 -4.48 -7.22 -1.64
CA LEU A 78 -3.14 -6.96 -2.17
C LEU A 78 -2.15 -7.89 -1.47
N ILE A 79 -1.44 -8.69 -2.26
CA ILE A 79 -0.46 -9.67 -1.79
C ILE A 79 0.93 -9.12 -2.08
N PHE A 80 1.65 -8.76 -1.03
CA PHE A 80 3.02 -8.25 -1.08
C PHE A 80 4.00 -9.40 -0.87
N SER A 81 4.93 -9.56 -1.80
CA SER A 81 6.11 -10.40 -1.59
C SER A 81 7.19 -9.58 -0.88
N VAL A 82 7.59 -9.99 0.31
CA VAL A 82 8.53 -9.25 1.17
C VAL A 82 9.74 -10.09 1.54
N ASP A 83 10.82 -9.43 1.96
CA ASP A 83 11.97 -10.06 2.62
C ASP A 83 12.25 -9.30 3.92
N VAL A 84 12.06 -9.98 5.06
CA VAL A 84 12.23 -9.41 6.39
C VAL A 84 13.55 -9.89 7.02
N THR A 85 14.57 -9.05 6.89
CA THR A 85 15.94 -9.35 7.32
C THR A 85 16.23 -8.99 8.78
N ASN A 86 15.44 -8.11 9.39
CA ASN A 86 15.58 -7.71 10.80
C ASN A 86 14.28 -7.98 11.57
N SER A 87 14.38 -8.34 12.86
CA SER A 87 13.22 -8.65 13.70
C SER A 87 13.12 -7.74 14.94
N PRO A 88 11.97 -7.08 15.17
CA PRO A 88 10.87 -6.97 14.22
C PRO A 88 11.23 -6.04 13.05
N GLY A 89 10.75 -6.36 11.86
CA GLY A 89 10.70 -5.45 10.74
C GLY A 89 9.43 -4.61 10.81
N THR A 90 9.44 -3.43 10.20
CA THR A 90 8.23 -2.60 10.07
C THR A 90 7.99 -2.30 8.60
N LEU A 91 6.76 -2.52 8.15
CA LEU A 91 6.29 -2.15 6.82
C LEU A 91 5.16 -1.15 6.97
N GLU A 92 5.38 0.06 6.48
CA GLU A 92 4.36 1.09 6.36
C GLU A 92 3.90 1.17 4.92
N VAL A 93 2.60 1.15 4.64
CA VAL A 93 2.05 1.19 3.28
C VAL A 93 0.95 2.22 3.22
N THR A 94 1.01 3.09 2.22
CA THR A 94 0.00 4.12 1.96
C THR A 94 -0.79 3.77 0.72
N PHE A 95 -2.11 3.74 0.86
CA PHE A 95 -3.05 3.50 -0.23
C PHE A 95 -3.83 4.77 -0.55
N GLU A 96 -4.08 5.01 -1.83
CA GLU A 96 -5.15 5.91 -2.26
C GLU A 96 -6.50 5.19 -2.10
N ARG A 97 -7.43 5.79 -1.34
CA ARG A 97 -8.75 5.20 -1.09
C ARG A 97 -9.58 4.97 -2.35
N ALA A 98 -9.34 5.77 -3.39
CA ALA A 98 -9.99 5.61 -4.68
C ALA A 98 -9.54 4.31 -5.39
N PHE A 99 -8.34 3.81 -5.07
CA PHE A 99 -7.77 2.59 -5.63
C PHE A 99 -8.01 1.37 -4.72
N PHE A 100 -7.80 1.49 -3.41
CA PHE A 100 -7.95 0.37 -2.49
C PHE A 100 -8.40 0.87 -1.12
N ASP A 101 -9.53 0.36 -0.61
CA ASP A 101 -10.06 0.76 0.69
C ASP A 101 -10.85 -0.37 1.39
N SER A 102 -10.99 -0.22 2.70
CA SER A 102 -11.89 -1.03 3.54
C SER A 102 -13.00 -0.15 4.10
N VAL A 103 -14.22 -0.35 3.61
CA VAL A 103 -15.40 0.46 3.87
C VAL A 103 -16.60 -0.45 4.07
N TYR A 104 -17.37 -0.20 5.13
CA TYR A 104 -18.61 -0.90 5.42
C TYR A 104 -19.74 0.10 5.65
N GLN A 105 -20.83 -0.05 4.89
CA GLN A 105 -21.99 0.86 4.93
C GLN A 105 -21.62 2.36 4.79
N GLY A 106 -20.61 2.65 3.96
CA GLY A 106 -20.16 4.03 3.69
C GLY A 106 -19.31 4.66 4.79
N SER A 107 -18.87 3.88 5.78
CA SER A 107 -17.92 4.31 6.82
C SER A 107 -16.65 3.48 6.73
N ASP A 108 -15.54 4.06 7.16
CA ASP A 108 -14.26 3.35 7.26
C ASP A 108 -14.42 2.07 8.08
N ASP A 109 -13.99 0.96 7.51
CA ASP A 109 -13.84 -0.32 8.19
C ASP A 109 -12.35 -0.67 8.28
N SER A 110 -12.02 -1.61 9.16
CA SER A 110 -10.65 -2.08 9.30
C SER A 110 -10.23 -2.95 8.12
N PHE A 111 -8.95 -2.89 7.76
CA PHE A 111 -8.36 -3.90 6.88
C PHE A 111 -8.13 -5.19 7.66
N ILE A 112 -8.17 -6.33 6.96
CA ILE A 112 -7.65 -7.59 7.50
C ILE A 112 -6.25 -7.77 6.93
N ILE A 113 -5.28 -8.11 7.78
CA ILE A 113 -3.88 -8.25 7.39
C ILE A 113 -3.41 -9.64 7.80
N LEU A 114 -2.77 -10.35 6.87
CA LEU A 114 -2.15 -11.65 7.10
C LEU A 114 -0.68 -11.55 6.71
N ALA A 115 0.21 -12.05 7.55
CA ALA A 115 1.63 -12.24 7.27
C ALA A 115 1.92 -13.75 7.31
N ASP A 116 2.26 -14.34 6.17
CA ASP A 116 2.35 -15.80 5.98
C ASP A 116 1.11 -16.59 6.48
N GLY A 117 -0.06 -15.95 6.42
CA GLY A 117 -1.34 -16.51 6.90
C GLY A 117 -1.69 -16.25 8.37
N ASP A 118 -0.81 -15.65 9.16
CA ASP A 118 -1.08 -15.26 10.56
C ASP A 118 -1.35 -13.76 10.68
N GLU A 119 -2.18 -13.32 11.63
CA GLU A 119 -2.46 -11.89 11.84
C GLU A 119 -1.27 -11.17 12.56
N PRO A 120 -0.57 -10.22 11.92
CA PRO A 120 0.49 -9.46 12.56
C PRO A 120 -0.09 -8.35 13.44
N SER A 121 0.74 -7.74 14.30
CA SER A 121 0.34 -6.48 14.94
C SER A 121 0.42 -5.34 13.93
N TYR A 122 -0.67 -4.61 13.74
CA TYR A 122 -0.72 -3.46 12.85
C TYR A 122 -1.53 -2.29 13.47
N SER A 123 -1.35 -1.10 12.90
CA SER A 123 -2.18 0.07 13.18
C SER A 123 -2.34 0.95 11.94
N GLU A 124 -3.45 1.67 11.85
CA GLU A 124 -3.58 2.78 10.91
C GLU A 124 -2.97 4.02 11.53
N ILE A 125 -1.88 4.50 10.93
CA ILE A 125 -1.10 5.61 11.47
C ILE A 125 -1.54 6.95 10.88
N GLU A 126 -2.11 6.94 9.67
CA GLU A 126 -2.70 8.12 9.04
C GLU A 126 -3.97 7.75 8.26
N THR A 127 -5.00 8.58 8.42
CA THR A 127 -6.29 8.40 7.76
C THR A 127 -6.75 9.77 7.28
N SER A 128 -6.92 9.93 5.97
CA SER A 128 -7.43 11.15 5.34
C SER A 128 -8.67 10.84 4.50
N ALA A 129 -9.23 11.86 3.85
CA ALA A 129 -10.33 11.67 2.90
C ALA A 129 -9.90 10.97 1.60
N THR A 130 -8.61 10.91 1.29
CA THR A 130 -8.08 10.40 0.02
C THR A 130 -7.11 9.23 0.19
N SER A 131 -6.59 9.01 1.39
CA SER A 131 -5.57 7.99 1.65
C SER A 131 -5.71 7.36 3.04
N ARG A 132 -5.11 6.17 3.18
CA ARG A 132 -4.88 5.49 4.46
C ARG A 132 -3.47 4.93 4.49
N THR A 133 -2.82 5.02 5.64
CA THR A 133 -1.48 4.49 5.87
C THR A 133 -1.51 3.46 6.99
N LEU A 134 -1.15 2.22 6.65
CA LEU A 134 -1.03 1.11 7.58
C LEU A 134 0.43 0.97 8.02
N SER A 135 0.67 0.64 9.28
CA SER A 135 1.98 0.27 9.81
C SER A 135 1.89 -1.13 10.42
N MET A 136 2.67 -2.06 9.89
CA MET A 136 2.67 -3.48 10.27
C MET A 136 4.02 -3.86 10.85
N THR A 137 4.01 -4.66 11.92
CA THR A 137 5.22 -5.22 12.52
C THR A 137 5.34 -6.69 12.12
N LEU A 138 6.45 -7.04 11.45
CA LEU A 138 6.65 -8.35 10.85
C LEU A 138 7.82 -9.11 11.53
N PRO A 139 7.70 -10.42 11.79
CA PRO A 139 8.81 -11.23 12.23
C PRO A 139 9.83 -11.47 11.10
N SER A 140 11.06 -11.82 11.44
CA SER A 140 12.06 -12.20 10.44
C SER A 140 11.68 -13.53 9.77
N GLY A 141 11.91 -13.61 8.46
CA GLY A 141 11.55 -14.75 7.64
C GLY A 141 10.11 -14.72 7.12
N THR A 142 9.38 -13.61 7.32
CA THR A 142 8.13 -13.37 6.60
C THR A 142 8.42 -13.12 5.13
N ASP A 143 7.69 -13.85 4.28
CA ASP A 143 7.86 -13.83 2.82
C ASP A 143 6.64 -13.21 2.13
N GLU A 144 5.47 -13.24 2.78
CA GLU A 144 4.21 -12.74 2.23
C GLU A 144 3.44 -11.88 3.23
N VAL A 145 2.88 -10.77 2.75
CA VAL A 145 1.88 -9.97 3.48
C VAL A 145 0.67 -9.75 2.60
N GLU A 146 -0.48 -10.25 3.01
CA GLU A 146 -1.76 -10.01 2.37
C GLU A 146 -2.55 -8.94 3.14
N ILE A 147 -3.04 -7.93 2.42
CA ILE A 147 -3.89 -6.87 2.96
C ILE A 147 -5.22 -6.96 2.24
N ILE A 148 -6.28 -7.29 2.99
CA ILE A 148 -7.62 -7.52 2.48
C ILE A 148 -8.48 -6.30 2.82
N GLY A 149 -9.15 -5.78 1.79
CA GLY A 149 -10.06 -4.65 1.87
C GLY A 149 -11.47 -5.05 1.43
N SER A 150 -12.21 -4.07 0.92
CA SER A 150 -13.59 -4.25 0.43
C SER A 150 -13.86 -3.53 -0.89
N VAL A 151 -12.92 -2.70 -1.33
CA VAL A 151 -13.00 -1.93 -2.57
C VAL A 151 -11.67 -2.06 -3.31
N PHE A 152 -11.74 -2.54 -4.56
CA PHE A 152 -10.78 -2.20 -5.60
C PHE A 152 -11.37 -1.08 -6.45
N GLY A 153 -10.57 -0.06 -6.69
CA GLY A 153 -10.96 1.14 -7.41
C GLY A 153 -11.49 0.78 -8.78
N SER A 154 -12.75 1.14 -9.02
CA SER A 154 -13.15 1.50 -10.37
C SER A 154 -12.32 2.75 -10.70
N GLY A 155 -11.57 2.73 -11.81
CA GLY A 155 -10.72 3.85 -12.25
C GLY A 155 -11.45 5.20 -12.22
N PRO A 156 -10.73 6.34 -12.36
CA PRO A 156 -11.19 7.68 -12.00
C PRO A 156 -12.68 7.87 -12.23
N GLN A 157 -13.48 7.81 -11.16
CA GLN A 157 -14.91 8.07 -11.28
C GLN A 157 -15.05 9.52 -11.72
N GLU A 158 -15.37 9.73 -13.00
CA GLU A 158 -16.09 10.93 -13.39
C GLU A 158 -17.31 11.03 -12.45
N PRO A 159 -17.55 12.21 -11.86
CA PRO A 159 -18.61 12.37 -10.89
C PRO A 159 -19.91 11.91 -11.53
N ALA A 160 -20.54 10.91 -10.90
CA ALA A 160 -21.81 10.36 -11.32
C ALA A 160 -22.76 11.51 -11.66
N GLU A 161 -23.15 11.60 -12.95
CA GLU A 161 -24.16 12.55 -13.39
C GLU A 161 -25.40 12.33 -12.51
N GLU A 162 -25.84 13.40 -11.84
CA GLU A 162 -27.04 13.38 -11.02
C GLU A 162 -28.19 12.74 -11.81
N PRO A 163 -29.00 11.87 -11.20
CA PRO A 163 -30.10 11.24 -11.90
C PRO A 163 -31.06 12.35 -12.35
N VAL A 164 -31.23 12.46 -13.68
CA VAL A 164 -32.24 13.34 -14.28
C VAL A 164 -33.57 12.97 -13.64
N LYS A 165 -34.13 13.90 -12.87
CA LYS A 165 -35.51 13.85 -12.40
C LYS A 165 -36.41 13.75 -13.62
N GLU A 166 -36.88 12.55 -13.93
CA GLU A 166 -38.07 12.42 -14.76
C GLU A 166 -39.29 12.78 -13.91
N GLU A 167 -39.94 13.88 -14.28
CA GLU A 167 -41.25 14.25 -13.76
C GLU A 167 -42.29 13.17 -14.11
N PRO A 168 -43.28 12.94 -13.24
CA PRO A 168 -44.20 11.81 -13.37
C PRO A 168 -45.27 12.10 -14.42
N ALA A 169 -45.35 11.27 -15.45
CA ALA A 169 -46.55 11.16 -16.28
C ALA A 169 -47.48 10.11 -15.65
N GLU A 170 -48.46 10.58 -14.87
CA GLU A 170 -49.66 9.82 -14.55
C GLU A 170 -50.46 9.52 -15.84
N GLU A 171 -50.86 8.27 -16.05
CA GLU A 171 -52.28 7.92 -16.08
C GLU A 171 -52.48 6.40 -15.86
N PRO A 172 -53.61 5.99 -15.24
CA PRO A 172 -53.78 4.65 -14.70
C PRO A 172 -54.50 3.73 -15.68
N VAL A 173 -53.98 2.51 -15.88
CA VAL A 173 -54.79 1.42 -16.44
C VAL A 173 -54.99 0.38 -15.34
N LYS A 174 -56.19 0.44 -14.76
CA LYS A 174 -56.82 -0.65 -14.03
C LYS A 174 -56.89 -1.87 -14.94
N GLU A 175 -56.35 -3.00 -14.49
CA GLU A 175 -57.07 -4.28 -14.58
C GLU A 175 -56.81 -5.08 -13.30
N GLU A 176 -57.91 -5.53 -12.69
CA GLU A 176 -58.00 -6.30 -11.45
C GLU A 176 -57.71 -7.80 -11.68
N PRO A 177 -57.56 -8.60 -10.62
CA PRO A 177 -56.76 -9.82 -10.61
C PRO A 177 -57.55 -11.07 -11.02
N ALA A 178 -56.86 -12.04 -11.62
CA ALA A 178 -57.30 -13.43 -11.61
C ALA A 178 -56.44 -14.20 -10.59
N GLU A 179 -57.05 -14.44 -9.43
CA GLU A 179 -56.68 -15.52 -8.51
C GLU A 179 -56.81 -16.87 -9.24
N GLU A 180 -55.87 -17.79 -9.00
CA GLU A 180 -56.25 -19.04 -8.31
C GLU A 180 -55.00 -19.80 -7.82
N PRO A 181 -55.02 -20.33 -6.58
CA PRO A 181 -53.94 -21.09 -5.98
C PRO A 181 -54.18 -22.59 -6.16
N VAL A 182 -53.17 -23.37 -6.55
CA VAL A 182 -53.23 -24.83 -6.44
C VAL A 182 -52.47 -25.28 -5.20
N LYS A 183 -53.24 -25.56 -4.15
CA LYS A 183 -52.90 -26.45 -3.03
C LYS A 183 -53.75 -27.71 -3.18
N GLU A 184 -53.14 -28.89 -3.24
CA GLU A 184 -53.63 -30.16 -2.66
C GLU A 184 -52.38 -31.03 -2.45
N GLU A 185 -51.84 -31.17 -1.23
CA GLU A 185 -52.23 -32.05 -0.11
C GLU A 185 -51.72 -33.51 -0.21
N PRO A 186 -51.47 -34.15 0.95
CA PRO A 186 -50.49 -35.22 1.14
C PRO A 186 -51.14 -36.62 1.11
N ILE A 187 -50.34 -37.66 0.85
CA ILE A 187 -50.78 -39.04 1.05
C ILE A 187 -49.77 -39.74 1.96
N GLU A 188 -50.22 -40.00 3.20
CA GLU A 188 -49.57 -40.86 4.18
C GLU A 188 -49.99 -42.34 4.01
N GLU A 189 -48.98 -43.23 4.12
CA GLU A 189 -48.98 -44.54 4.82
C GLU A 189 -49.86 -45.73 4.34
N PRO A 190 -49.71 -46.96 4.89
CA PRO A 190 -48.49 -47.74 5.20
C PRO A 190 -48.64 -49.23 4.77
N VAL A 191 -47.56 -49.96 4.45
CA VAL A 191 -47.58 -51.45 4.54
C VAL A 191 -46.24 -52.04 5.02
N LYS A 192 -46.40 -52.98 5.94
CA LYS A 192 -45.46 -53.65 6.83
C LYS A 192 -44.56 -54.73 6.19
N ASP A 193 -43.42 -54.90 6.88
CA ASP A 193 -42.76 -56.14 7.32
C ASP A 193 -42.16 -57.16 6.33
N LYS A 194 -40.82 -57.20 6.42
CA LYS A 194 -39.91 -58.35 6.67
C LYS A 194 -39.02 -58.86 5.52
N PRO A 195 -37.83 -59.39 5.89
CA PRO A 195 -36.59 -59.17 5.15
C PRO A 195 -36.10 -60.43 4.44
N VAL A 196 -35.46 -60.28 3.28
CA VAL A 196 -34.65 -61.35 2.67
C VAL A 196 -33.49 -60.78 1.85
N LYS A 197 -32.28 -60.98 2.40
CA LYS A 197 -30.99 -61.31 1.79
C LYS A 197 -30.20 -60.30 0.93
N GLU A 198 -28.93 -60.22 1.34
CA GLU A 198 -27.72 -59.89 0.59
C GLU A 198 -27.77 -60.34 -0.87
N ASP A 199 -27.43 -59.42 -1.78
CA ASP A 199 -26.45 -59.68 -2.83
C ASP A 199 -25.95 -58.35 -3.43
N GLU A 200 -24.67 -58.37 -3.79
CA GLU A 200 -23.83 -57.26 -4.26
C GLU A 200 -24.38 -56.50 -5.48
N LYS A 201 -24.31 -55.15 -5.45
CA LYS A 201 -23.90 -54.33 -6.61
C LYS A 201 -23.67 -52.85 -6.29
N GLN A 202 -22.43 -52.42 -6.55
CA GLN A 202 -22.02 -51.21 -7.27
C GLN A 202 -22.48 -49.82 -6.75
N PRO A 203 -21.54 -48.90 -6.42
CA PRO A 203 -21.90 -47.54 -6.08
C PRO A 203 -22.29 -46.76 -7.33
N THR A 204 -23.54 -46.34 -7.41
CA THR A 204 -23.99 -45.25 -8.29
C THR A 204 -23.47 -43.93 -7.73
N GLU A 205 -22.36 -43.45 -8.29
CA GLU A 205 -21.88 -42.09 -8.06
C GLU A 205 -22.87 -41.08 -8.65
N LYS A 206 -23.26 -40.09 -7.83
CA LYS A 206 -23.87 -38.86 -8.32
C LYS A 206 -22.87 -38.15 -9.27
N PRO A 207 -23.31 -37.56 -10.39
CA PRO A 207 -22.40 -36.81 -11.25
C PRO A 207 -21.84 -35.62 -10.46
N ARG A 208 -20.51 -35.57 -10.31
CA ARG A 208 -19.81 -34.40 -9.76
C ARG A 208 -19.90 -33.28 -10.80
N THR A 209 -20.56 -32.18 -10.45
CA THR A 209 -20.67 -30.97 -11.30
C THR A 209 -19.45 -30.06 -11.18
N GLU A 210 -18.54 -30.36 -10.25
CA GLU A 210 -17.36 -29.57 -9.95
C GLU A 210 -16.13 -30.48 -9.97
N CYS A 211 -15.10 -30.00 -10.64
CA CYS A 211 -13.79 -30.64 -10.73
C CYS A 211 -12.83 -29.94 -9.75
N GLY A 212 -11.89 -30.69 -9.18
CA GLY A 212 -10.91 -30.14 -8.24
C GLY A 212 -9.91 -29.19 -8.92
N PRO A 213 -9.11 -28.45 -8.13
CA PRO A 213 -8.10 -27.52 -8.65
C PRO A 213 -7.21 -28.17 -9.71
N GLY A 214 -6.95 -27.47 -10.82
CA GLY A 214 -6.14 -27.96 -11.94
C GLY A 214 -6.85 -28.90 -12.93
N THR A 215 -8.17 -29.08 -12.84
CA THR A 215 -8.95 -29.90 -13.78
C THR A 215 -10.22 -29.19 -14.26
N VAL A 216 -10.61 -29.42 -15.52
CA VAL A 216 -11.81 -28.86 -16.16
C VAL A 216 -12.78 -29.98 -16.55
N LEU A 217 -14.08 -29.75 -16.36
CA LEU A 217 -15.13 -30.71 -16.70
C LEU A 217 -15.35 -30.74 -18.23
N LYS A 218 -14.93 -31.82 -18.89
CA LYS A 218 -15.19 -32.06 -20.33
C LYS A 218 -15.98 -33.36 -20.51
N GLY A 219 -17.23 -33.25 -20.95
CA GLY A 219 -18.08 -34.43 -21.22
C GLY A 219 -18.44 -35.26 -19.98
N GLY A 220 -18.55 -34.62 -18.81
CA GLY A 220 -18.85 -35.30 -17.54
C GLY A 220 -17.64 -35.98 -16.89
N VAL A 221 -16.44 -35.78 -17.44
CA VAL A 221 -15.18 -36.30 -16.88
C VAL A 221 -14.24 -35.12 -16.61
N CYS A 222 -13.60 -35.11 -15.44
CA CYS A 222 -12.58 -34.11 -15.12
C CYS A 222 -11.29 -34.43 -15.90
N VAL A 223 -10.86 -33.49 -16.75
CA VAL A 223 -9.63 -33.57 -17.56
C VAL A 223 -8.67 -32.50 -17.06
N LEU A 224 -7.36 -32.77 -17.07
CA LEU A 224 -6.34 -31.80 -16.63
C LEU A 224 -6.46 -30.47 -17.41
N ASP A 225 -6.43 -29.34 -16.70
CA ASP A 225 -6.42 -28.01 -17.31
C ASP A 225 -5.04 -27.77 -17.94
N GLN A 226 -4.99 -27.59 -19.26
CA GLN A 226 -3.74 -27.38 -20.01
C GLN A 226 -3.17 -25.96 -19.86
N ARG A 227 -3.78 -25.13 -18.99
CA ARG A 227 -3.27 -23.81 -18.64
C ARG A 227 -2.32 -23.96 -17.46
N CYS A 228 -1.03 -24.01 -17.76
CA CYS A 228 0.01 -23.92 -16.75
C CYS A 228 -0.08 -22.57 -16.02
N GLY A 229 0.08 -22.59 -14.69
CA GLY A 229 0.02 -21.38 -13.86
C GLY A 229 1.18 -20.41 -14.13
N PRO A 230 1.16 -19.20 -13.53
CA PRO A 230 2.20 -18.19 -13.69
C PRO A 230 3.60 -18.79 -13.47
N GLY A 231 4.56 -18.44 -14.35
CA GLY A 231 5.94 -18.92 -14.27
C GLY A 231 6.22 -20.33 -14.83
N THR A 232 5.19 -21.04 -15.33
CA THR A 232 5.34 -22.38 -15.94
C THR A 232 4.83 -22.43 -17.38
N VAL A 233 5.50 -23.20 -18.23
CA VAL A 233 5.14 -23.43 -19.63
C VAL A 233 4.81 -24.91 -19.85
N LEU A 234 3.75 -25.20 -20.60
CA LEU A 234 3.36 -26.57 -20.93
C LEU A 234 4.36 -27.17 -21.92
N LYS A 235 5.06 -28.23 -21.52
CA LYS A 235 5.99 -28.96 -22.36
C LYS A 235 5.80 -30.47 -22.16
N ASP A 236 5.46 -31.17 -23.24
CA ASP A 236 5.20 -32.62 -23.23
C ASP A 236 4.13 -33.05 -22.18
N ASP A 237 3.00 -32.32 -22.14
CA ASP A 237 1.89 -32.50 -21.17
C ASP A 237 2.28 -32.30 -19.68
N VAL A 238 3.45 -31.71 -19.40
CA VAL A 238 3.92 -31.37 -18.05
C VAL A 238 4.24 -29.87 -17.98
N CYS A 239 3.77 -29.19 -16.94
CA CYS A 239 4.16 -27.81 -16.69
C CYS A 239 5.60 -27.76 -16.17
N VAL A 240 6.47 -27.05 -16.86
CA VAL A 240 7.89 -26.87 -16.50
C VAL A 240 8.20 -25.38 -16.30
N LEU A 241 9.15 -25.05 -15.43
CA LEU A 241 9.56 -23.65 -15.17
C LEU A 241 10.14 -23.00 -16.44
N ASP A 242 9.69 -21.80 -16.79
CA ASP A 242 10.22 -21.05 -17.93
C ASP A 242 11.67 -20.61 -17.63
N SER A 243 12.62 -21.27 -18.29
CA SER A 243 14.06 -21.03 -18.12
C SER A 243 14.64 -20.09 -19.18
N THR A 244 13.81 -19.34 -19.91
CA THR A 244 14.34 -18.38 -20.90
C THR A 244 14.94 -17.16 -20.18
N PRO A 245 16.24 -16.85 -20.37
CA PRO A 245 16.83 -15.66 -19.78
C PRO A 245 16.26 -14.42 -20.47
N LYS A 246 15.36 -13.70 -19.79
CA LYS A 246 14.95 -12.35 -20.20
C LYS A 246 16.20 -11.49 -20.26
N LYS A 247 16.53 -11.04 -21.48
CA LYS A 247 17.57 -10.05 -21.77
C LYS A 247 17.22 -8.76 -21.02
N SER A 248 17.82 -8.58 -19.85
CA SER A 248 17.66 -7.36 -19.04
C SER A 248 17.97 -6.13 -19.89
N ALA A 249 17.02 -5.20 -19.90
CA ALA A 249 17.23 -3.86 -20.42
C ALA A 249 18.40 -3.22 -19.65
N ALA A 250 19.22 -2.46 -20.37
CA ALA A 250 20.39 -1.76 -19.85
C ALA A 250 20.01 -0.76 -18.73
N PRO A 251 20.90 -0.50 -17.75
CA PRO A 251 20.64 0.47 -16.70
C PRO A 251 20.63 1.87 -17.31
N GLN A 252 19.47 2.53 -17.27
CA GLN A 252 19.37 3.94 -17.64
C GLN A 252 19.57 4.84 -16.41
N ALA A 253 20.52 5.76 -16.58
CA ALA A 253 20.48 7.13 -16.08
C ALA A 253 20.61 7.40 -14.55
N LEU A 254 21.79 7.09 -14.02
CA LEU A 254 22.33 7.60 -12.76
C LEU A 254 22.76 9.10 -12.87
N GLY A 255 21.88 9.99 -13.37
CA GLY A 255 22.32 11.30 -13.89
C GLY A 255 21.45 12.54 -13.63
N LYS A 256 20.29 12.42 -12.98
CA LYS A 256 19.41 13.58 -12.70
C LYS A 256 19.32 13.95 -11.22
N GLU A 257 19.28 12.97 -10.34
CA GLU A 257 19.17 13.18 -8.88
C GLU A 257 20.42 13.84 -8.27
N LEU A 258 21.61 13.50 -8.77
CA LEU A 258 22.86 14.12 -8.30
C LEU A 258 22.90 15.63 -8.64
N VAL A 259 22.33 16.02 -9.79
CA VAL A 259 22.40 17.41 -10.25
C VAL A 259 21.49 18.32 -9.42
N TYR A 260 20.30 17.85 -9.01
CA TYR A 260 19.43 18.62 -8.10
C TYR A 260 20.05 18.81 -6.72
N GLY A 261 20.68 17.76 -6.17
CA GLY A 261 21.37 17.85 -4.88
C GLY A 261 22.52 18.86 -4.87
N PHE A 262 23.33 18.90 -5.93
CA PHE A 262 24.41 19.88 -6.06
C PHE A 262 23.88 21.31 -6.24
N VAL A 263 22.84 21.52 -7.07
CA VAL A 263 22.28 22.87 -7.30
C VAL A 263 21.63 23.44 -6.03
N ALA A 264 20.90 22.63 -5.26
CA ALA A 264 20.27 23.05 -4.01
C ALA A 264 21.31 23.51 -2.96
N ALA A 265 22.42 22.77 -2.82
CA ALA A 265 23.48 23.09 -1.87
C ALA A 265 24.17 24.44 -2.18
N PHE A 266 24.39 24.77 -3.46
CA PHE A 266 25.00 26.04 -3.86
C PHE A 266 24.06 27.25 -3.66
N VAL A 267 22.75 27.07 -3.82
CA VAL A 267 21.78 28.15 -3.57
C VAL A 267 21.72 28.52 -2.09
N VAL A 268 21.69 27.53 -1.20
CA VAL A 268 21.67 27.76 0.25
C VAL A 268 22.98 28.42 0.72
N ALA A 269 24.13 27.92 0.26
CA ALA A 269 25.43 28.52 0.57
C ALA A 269 25.55 29.96 0.02
N GLY A 270 25.00 30.23 -1.17
CA GLY A 270 24.97 31.56 -1.77
C GLY A 270 24.15 32.57 -0.95
N ILE A 271 22.96 32.17 -0.48
CA ILE A 271 22.10 33.04 0.35
C ILE A 271 22.80 33.38 1.69
N ILE A 272 23.41 32.39 2.35
CA ILE A 272 24.15 32.59 3.60
C ILE A 272 25.35 33.54 3.36
N GLY A 273 26.10 33.35 2.27
CA GLY A 273 27.22 34.21 1.90
C GLY A 273 26.82 35.66 1.68
N ILE A 274 25.68 35.91 1.01
CA ILE A 274 25.14 37.26 0.80
C ILE A 274 24.75 37.91 2.12
N ILE A 275 24.06 37.19 3.00
CA ILE A 275 23.64 37.68 4.32
C ILE A 275 24.86 38.07 5.17
N LEU A 276 25.91 37.24 5.19
CA LEU A 276 27.15 37.54 5.91
C LEU A 276 27.91 38.75 5.30
N ALA A 277 27.92 38.88 3.97
CA ALA A 277 28.55 40.02 3.29
C ALA A 277 27.82 41.34 3.60
N LEU A 278 26.49 41.34 3.67
CA LEU A 278 25.70 42.51 4.05
C LEU A 278 25.97 42.94 5.51
N MET A 279 26.06 41.98 6.44
CA MET A 279 26.43 42.26 7.83
C MET A 279 27.87 42.79 7.96
N GLY A 280 28.81 42.23 7.20
CA GLY A 280 30.20 42.68 7.17
C GLY A 280 30.39 44.08 6.56
N LYS A 281 29.50 44.50 5.65
CA LYS A 281 29.52 45.85 5.07
C LYS A 281 28.90 46.89 6.02
N ALA A 282 27.88 46.50 6.79
CA ALA A 282 27.23 47.37 7.77
C ALA A 282 28.10 47.65 9.01
N SER A 283 29.04 46.76 9.35
CA SER A 283 29.98 46.98 10.47
C SER A 283 31.11 47.95 10.13
N LYS A 284 31.39 48.18 8.84
CA LYS A 284 32.50 49.03 8.38
C LYS A 284 32.13 50.50 8.16
N SER A 285 30.87 50.89 8.41
CA SER A 285 30.39 52.28 8.27
C SER A 285 30.26 53.02 9.61
N LYS A 286 30.84 52.49 10.68
CA LYS A 286 30.96 53.12 12.00
C LYS A 286 32.42 53.12 12.42
N ASP A 287 33.24 53.82 11.66
CA ASP A 287 34.52 54.41 12.08
C ASP A 287 34.71 55.71 11.29
#